data_AF-X0YTR6-F1
#
_entry.id   AF-X0YTR6-F1
#
_cell.length_a   1.000
_cell.length_b   1.000
_cell.length_c   1.000
_cell.angle_alpha   90.00
_cell.angle_beta   90.00
_cell.angle_gamma   90.00
#
_symmetry.space_group_name_H-M   'P 1'
#
loop_
_entity.id
_entity.type
_entity.pdbx_description
1 polymer ?
#
loop_
_entity_poly.entity_id
_entity_poly.type
_entity_poly.pdbx_seq_one_letter_code
_entity_poly.pdbx_strand_id
1 'polypeptide(L)' 'MPAFGNRSRRMLTTCRDELVVLAEEAIAVGMDFTVLEGHRSAERQEQLYHDGFSRVRFPDSKHNH' A
#
# COMPACT_ATOMS: atom_id res chain seq x y z
N MET A 1 11.03 -11.87 15.84
CA MET A 1 10.98 -11.57 14.39
C MET A 1 10.01 -10.41 14.19
N PRO A 2 10.32 -9.42 13.35
CA PRO A 2 9.40 -8.33 13.05
C PRO A 2 8.11 -8.92 12.46
N ALA A 3 6.98 -8.26 12.73
CA ALA A 3 5.68 -8.69 12.25
C ALA A 3 4.80 -7.45 12.04
N PHE A 4 3.90 -7.53 11.06
CA PHE A 4 2.99 -6.42 10.80
C PHE A 4 1.98 -6.23 11.93
N GLY A 5 1.91 -4.99 12.42
CA GLY A 5 0.83 -4.55 13.30
C GLY A 5 -0.50 -4.40 12.56
N ASN A 6 -1.58 -4.22 13.32
CA ASN A 6 -2.96 -4.18 12.82
C ASN A 6 -3.18 -3.20 11.66
N ARG A 7 -2.53 -2.03 11.69
CA ARG A 7 -2.66 -1.02 10.63
C ARG A 7 -2.08 -1.52 9.31
N SER A 8 -0.85 -2.04 9.32
CA SER A 8 -0.19 -2.58 8.13
C SER A 8 -0.97 -3.76 7.55
N ARG A 9 -1.48 -4.65 8.40
CA ARG A 9 -2.33 -5.77 7.98
C ARG A 9 -3.59 -5.31 7.25
N ARG A 10 -4.30 -4.30 7.76
CA ARG A 10 -5.47 -3.72 7.09
C ARG A 10 -5.16 -3.08 5.74
N MET A 11 -3.95 -2.55 5.56
CA MET A 11 -3.54 -2.01 4.25
C MET A 11 -3.22 -3.15 3.28
N LEU A 12 -2.50 -4.17 3.73
CA LEU A 12 -2.18 -5.35 2.93
C LEU A 12 -3.43 -6.08 2.44
N THR A 13 -4.49 -6.18 3.26
CA THR A 13 -5.75 -6.83 2.85
C THR A 13 -6.47 -6.12 1.70
N THR A 14 -6.05 -4.90 1.34
CA THR A 14 -6.59 -4.18 0.16
C THR A 14 -5.75 -4.38 -1.09
N CYS A 15 -4.56 -4.97 -0.96
CA CYS A 15 -3.68 -5.29 -2.08
C CYS A 15 -4.09 -6.62 -2.70
N ARG A 16 -3.57 -6.89 -3.90
CA ARG A 16 -3.62 -8.23 -4.49
C ARG A 16 -2.86 -9.25 -3.65
N ASP A 17 -3.33 -10.49 -3.66
CA ASP A 17 -2.80 -11.60 -2.84
C ASP A 17 -1.29 -11.80 -3.03
N GLU A 18 -0.77 -11.66 -4.25
CA GLU A 18 0.65 -11.88 -4.51
C GLU A 18 1.55 -10.86 -3.79
N LEU A 19 1.06 -9.62 -3.63
CA LEU A 19 1.78 -8.58 -2.89
C LEU A 19 1.72 -8.81 -1.38
N VAL A 20 0.62 -9.39 -0.87
CA VAL A 20 0.47 -9.73 0.54
C VAL A 20 1.46 -10.84 0.91
N VAL A 21 1.55 -11.88 0.08
CA VAL A 21 2.51 -12.98 0.27
C VAL A 21 3.94 -12.44 0.28
N LEU A 22 4.30 -11.62 -0.72
CA LEU A 22 5.64 -11.04 -0.79
C LEU A 22 5.98 -10.17 0.43
N ALA A 23 5.03 -9.37 0.92
CA ALA A 23 5.25 -8.54 2.10
C ALA A 23 5.44 -9.38 3.38
N GLU A 24 4.65 -10.43 3.57
CA GLU A 24 4.77 -11.36 4.69
C GLU A 24 6.10 -12.15 4.61
N GLU A 25 6.54 -12.54 3.42
CA GLU A 25 7.87 -13.16 3.23
C GLU A 25 9.02 -12.19 3.55
N ALA A 26 8.94 -10.94 3.07
CA ALA A 26 9.97 -9.93 3.31
C ALA A 26 10.17 -9.67 4.81
N ILE A 27 9.08 -9.51 5.57
CA ILE A 27 9.18 -9.29 7.01
C ILE A 27 9.64 -10.56 7.76
N ALA A 28 9.25 -11.75 7.28
CA ALA A 28 9.68 -13.02 7.86
C ALA A 28 11.18 -13.27 7.70
N VAL A 29 11.81 -12.84 6.61
CA VAL A 29 13.28 -12.91 6.47
C VAL A 29 14.03 -11.82 7.26
N GLY A 30 13.33 -10.99 8.02
CA GLY A 30 13.89 -10.00 8.92
C GLY A 30 14.00 -8.59 8.36
N MET A 31 13.41 -8.31 7.20
CA MET A 31 13.31 -6.94 6.69
C MET A 31 12.24 -6.17 7.49
N ASP A 32 12.68 -5.23 8.33
CA ASP A 32 11.76 -4.44 9.16
C ASP A 32 11.24 -3.21 8.41
N PHE A 33 9.93 -3.15 8.18
CA PHE A 33 9.25 -2.04 7.52
C PHE A 33 7.76 -1.98 7.88
N THR A 34 7.12 -0.87 7.53
CA THR A 34 5.69 -0.67 7.78
C THR A 34 4.93 -0.38 6.48
N VAL A 35 3.66 -0.80 6.41
CA VAL A 35 2.82 -0.54 5.23
C VAL A 35 1.98 0.71 5.49
N LEU A 36 2.28 1.78 4.76
CA LEU A 36 1.62 3.06 4.93
C LEU A 36 0.26 3.12 4.22
N GLU A 37 0.15 2.55 3.03
CA GLU A 37 -1.04 2.59 2.18
C GLU A 37 -1.07 1.37 1.25
N GLY A 38 -2.25 0.77 1.06
CA GLY A 38 -2.51 -0.31 0.11
C GLY A 38 -3.24 0.23 -1.12
N HIS A 39 -4.44 -0.28 -1.41
CA HIS A 39 -5.31 0.28 -2.44
C HIS A 39 -5.72 1.72 -2.09
N ARG A 40 -5.73 2.58 -3.10
CA ARG A 40 -6.10 4.00 -2.99
C ARG A 40 -7.34 4.28 -3.85
N SER A 41 -8.34 4.91 -3.24
CA SER A 41 -9.56 5.32 -3.93
C SER A 41 -9.31 6.45 -4.95
N ALA A 42 -10.28 6.66 -5.84
CA ALA A 42 -10.25 7.74 -6.82
C ALA A 42 -10.19 9.12 -6.15
N GLU A 43 -11.00 9.33 -5.11
CA GLU A 43 -11.07 10.60 -4.38
C GLU A 43 -9.74 10.93 -3.72
N ARG A 44 -9.11 9.93 -3.09
CA ARG A 44 -7.80 10.10 -2.45
C ARG A 44 -6.70 10.34 -3.48
N GLN A 45 -6.75 9.67 -4.63
CA GLN A 45 -5.78 9.88 -5.71
C GLN A 45 -5.91 11.29 -6.31
N GLU A 46 -7.13 11.78 -6.55
CA GLU A 46 -7.37 13.12 -7.07
C GLU A 46 -6.96 14.19 -6.06
N GLN A 47 -7.27 14.00 -4.77
CA GLN A 47 -6.80 14.88 -3.70
C GLN A 47 -5.27 14.97 -3.68
N LEU A 48 -4.56 13.84 -3.72
CA LEU A 48 -3.10 13.83 -3.75
C LEU A 48 -2.53 14.46 -5.02
N TYR A 49 -3.22 14.35 -6.15
CA TYR A 49 -2.84 15.04 -7.39
C TYR A 49 -3.00 16.56 -7.24
N HIS A 50 -4.13 17.02 -6.72
CA HIS A 50 -4.39 18.45 -6.48
C HIS A 50 -3.42 19.07 -5.47
N ASP A 51 -3.09 18.34 -4.41
CA ASP A 51 -2.14 18.77 -3.38
C ASP A 51 -0.68 18.71 -3.86
N GLY A 52 -0.41 18.20 -5.07
CA GLY A 52 0.92 18.09 -5.65
C GLY A 52 1.75 16.89 -5.14
N PHE A 53 1.14 15.99 -4.37
CA PHE A 53 1.78 14.76 -3.87
C PHE A 53 1.75 13.60 -4.87
N SER A 54 0.94 13.71 -5.94
CA SER A 54 0.94 12.79 -7.07
C SER A 54 1.15 13.54 -8.38
N ARG A 55 1.89 12.92 -9.31
CA ARG A 55 2.05 13.41 -10.69
C ARG A 55 1.01 12.87 -11.66
N VAL A 56 0.24 11.86 -11.25
CA VAL A 56 -0.76 11.19 -12.08
C VAL A 56 -2.14 11.25 -11.42
N ARG A 57 -3.19 11.28 -12.24
CA ARG A 57 -4.59 11.25 -11.78
C ARG A 57 -5.07 9.81 -11.64
N PHE A 58 -6.26 9.62 -11.06
CA PHE A 58 -6.92 8.32 -11.12
C PHE A 58 -7.30 7.98 -12.57
N PRO A 59 -7.16 6.72 -13.04
CA PRO A 59 -6.70 5.52 -12.32
C PRO A 59 -5.21 5.19 -12.49
N ASP A 60 -4.38 6.12 -12.98
CA ASP A 60 -3.02 5.80 -13.46
C ASP A 60 -1.99 5.49 -12.37
N SER A 61 -2.38 5.46 -11.08
CA SER A 61 -1.51 5.02 -10.00
C SER A 61 -1.54 3.51 -9.85
N LYS A 62 -0.39 2.90 -9.55
CA LYS A 62 -0.31 1.47 -9.17
C LYS A 62 -1.14 1.14 -7.91
N HIS A 63 -1.46 2.14 -7.09
CA HIS A 63 -2.35 1.94 -5.94
C HIS A 63 -3.83 1.81 -6.33
N ASN A 64 -4.21 2.09 -7.58
CA ASN A 64 -5.60 2.06 -8.02
C ASN A 64 -6.05 0.71 -8.61
N HIS A 65 -5.14 -0.28 -8.70
CA HIS A 65 -5.37 -1.58 -9.35
C HIS A 65 -4.89 -2.76 -8.51
#